data_AF-A0A8C3WLE2-F1
#
_entry.id   AF-A0A8C3WLE2-F1
#
_cell.length_a   1.000
_cell.length_b   1.000
_cell.length_c   1.000
_cell.angle_alpha   90.00
_cell.angle_beta   90.00
_cell.angle_gamma   90.00
#
_symmetry.space_group_name_H-M   'P 1'
#
loop_
_entity.id
_entity.type
_entity.pdbx_description
1 polymer ?
#
loop_
_entity_poly.entity_id
_entity_poly.type
_entity_poly.pdbx_seq_one_letter_code
_entity_poly.pdbx_strand_id
1 'polypeptide(L)'
;MRPLFYSEREANAHNIGWQRIGDQIKYYRNNQGQDGRHYFSLTWTFQFPHNKDTCYFAHCYPYTYTNLKEYLSSINHDPVRSKFCKIRVLCHTMAGNMVYVLTITTPLKNNDSRKRKAVILTARVHPGETNSSWIMKGFLDYILGDSSDAQLLRDTFIFKMVPMLNPDGVIVGNYRCSLAGRDLNRNYTSLLKESFPSVWYTRNMIRR
;
A
#
# COMPACT_ATOMS: atom_id res chain seq x y z
N MET A 1 8.65 18.29 7.61
CA MET A 1 8.10 17.47 6.51
C MET A 1 8.33 18.23 5.21
N ARG A 2 9.03 17.64 4.23
CA ARG A 2 9.32 18.28 2.94
C ARG A 2 8.39 17.70 1.87
N PRO A 3 7.55 18.51 1.19
CA PRO A 3 6.59 18.01 0.21
C PRO A 3 7.31 17.43 -1.01
N LEU A 4 6.60 16.57 -1.73
CA LEU A 4 7.04 16.06 -3.02
C LEU A 4 6.42 16.86 -4.15
N PHE A 5 7.16 16.95 -5.25
CA PHE A 5 6.73 17.56 -6.50
C PHE A 5 6.99 16.63 -7.67
N TYR A 6 6.13 16.71 -8.66
CA TYR A 6 6.26 16.07 -9.95
C TYR A 6 5.85 17.06 -11.03
N SER A 7 6.68 17.16 -12.06
CA SER A 7 6.44 17.95 -13.27
C SER A 7 6.34 16.99 -14.45
N GLU A 8 5.27 17.09 -15.25
CA GLU A 8 5.13 16.26 -16.46
C GLU A 8 6.22 16.61 -17.48
N ARG A 9 6.61 17.89 -17.58
CA ARG A 9 7.71 18.31 -18.46
C ARG A 9 9.05 17.70 -18.07
N GLU A 10 9.43 17.78 -16.79
CA GLU A 10 10.69 17.20 -16.31
C GLU A 10 10.71 15.67 -16.43
N ALA A 11 9.58 15.02 -16.20
CA ALA A 11 9.44 13.58 -16.40
C ALA A 11 9.65 13.20 -17.86
N ASN A 12 9.08 13.94 -18.81
CA ASN A 12 9.19 13.64 -20.23
C ASN A 12 10.56 13.99 -20.83
N ALA A 13 11.12 15.14 -20.46
CA ALA A 13 12.37 15.64 -21.05
C ALA A 13 13.63 15.03 -20.42
N HIS A 14 13.60 14.77 -19.11
CA HIS A 14 14.80 14.39 -18.34
C HIS A 14 14.60 13.10 -17.53
N ASN A 15 13.46 12.43 -17.65
CA ASN A 15 13.13 11.22 -16.89
C ASN A 15 13.18 11.42 -15.36
N ILE A 16 12.81 12.63 -14.92
CA ILE A 16 12.79 12.99 -13.49
C ILE A 16 11.42 12.70 -12.91
N GLY A 17 11.39 11.79 -11.91
CA GLY A 17 10.18 11.45 -11.17
C GLY A 17 9.90 12.38 -9.97
N TRP A 18 9.15 11.86 -8.99
CA TRP A 18 8.86 12.58 -7.75
C TRP A 18 10.13 12.98 -6.99
N GLN A 19 10.23 14.24 -6.58
CA GLN A 19 11.37 14.77 -5.83
C GLN A 19 10.92 15.56 -4.61
N ARG A 20 11.71 15.52 -3.53
CA ARG A 20 11.47 16.36 -2.35
C ARG A 20 11.96 17.78 -2.64
N ILE A 21 11.05 18.73 -2.59
CA ILE A 21 11.32 20.13 -2.96
C ILE A 21 10.85 21.10 -1.88
N GLY A 22 11.01 22.39 -2.16
CA GLY A 22 10.53 23.46 -1.32
C GLY A 22 11.59 23.93 -0.34
N ASP A 23 11.53 25.22 -0.07
CA ASP A 23 12.46 25.98 0.77
C ASP A 23 11.68 26.65 1.91
N GLN A 24 12.41 27.23 2.86
CA GLN A 24 11.83 27.96 4.01
C GLN A 24 10.74 27.17 4.75
N ILE A 25 10.95 25.85 4.90
CA ILE A 25 9.97 24.95 5.48
C ILE A 25 9.83 25.23 6.98
N LYS A 26 8.64 25.61 7.43
CA LYS A 26 8.35 25.83 8.86
C LYS A 26 7.13 25.03 9.27
N TYR A 27 7.25 24.35 10.41
CA TYR A 27 6.14 23.73 11.12
C TYR A 27 6.01 24.37 12.48
N TYR A 28 4.88 25.01 12.76
CA TYR A 28 4.69 25.77 13.99
C TYR A 28 3.25 25.69 14.48
N ARG A 29 3.09 25.90 15.80
CA ARG A 29 1.78 26.02 16.44
C ARG A 29 1.21 27.40 16.15
N ASN A 30 -0.02 27.43 15.67
CA ASN A 30 -0.76 28.67 15.45
C ASN A 30 -1.20 29.29 16.79
N ASN A 31 -1.61 30.55 16.73
CA ASN A 31 -2.31 31.19 17.84
C ASN A 31 -3.57 30.40 18.19
N GLN A 32 -4.00 30.50 19.45
CA GLN A 32 -5.19 29.79 19.92
C GLN A 32 -6.41 30.23 19.11
N GLY A 33 -7.15 29.26 18.57
CA GLY A 33 -8.40 29.52 17.87
C GLY A 33 -9.47 30.05 18.82
N GLN A 34 -10.54 30.63 18.26
CA GLN A 34 -11.69 31.10 19.04
C GLN A 34 -12.38 29.97 19.84
N ASP A 35 -12.18 28.71 19.43
CA ASP A 35 -12.67 27.50 20.10
C ASP A 35 -11.73 27.00 21.22
N GLY A 36 -10.67 27.76 21.53
CA GLY A 36 -9.67 27.40 22.53
C GLY A 36 -8.66 26.34 22.07
N ARG A 37 -8.74 25.84 20.83
CA ARG A 37 -7.83 24.80 20.33
C ARG A 37 -6.58 25.40 19.71
N HIS A 38 -5.50 24.63 19.78
CA HIS A 38 -4.27 24.93 19.04
C HIS A 38 -4.27 24.18 17.71
N TYR A 39 -4.09 24.93 16.63
CA TYR A 39 -3.83 24.37 15.31
C TYR A 39 -2.33 24.40 15.01
N PHE A 40 -1.91 23.65 13.99
CA PHE A 40 -0.53 23.67 13.52
C PHE A 40 -0.52 23.97 12.02
N SER A 41 0.47 24.75 11.59
CA SER A 41 0.68 25.10 10.18
C SER A 41 2.00 24.52 9.69
N LEU A 42 1.97 23.93 8.51
CA LEU A 42 3.15 23.64 7.70
C LEU A 42 3.20 24.64 6.54
N THR A 43 4.29 25.38 6.45
CA THR A 43 4.53 26.35 5.37
C THR A 43 5.83 26.00 4.64
N TRP A 44 5.88 26.32 3.35
CA TRP A 44 7.02 26.11 2.46
C TRP A 44 6.87 27.03 1.26
N THR A 45 8.00 27.39 0.64
CA THR A 45 8.06 28.23 -0.56
C THR A 45 8.53 27.39 -1.74
N PHE A 46 7.97 27.64 -2.92
CA PHE A 46 8.34 26.94 -4.14
C PHE A 46 8.12 27.82 -5.37
N GLN A 47 9.04 27.71 -6.33
CA GLN A 47 8.96 28.38 -7.62
C GLN A 47 8.79 27.31 -8.71
N PHE A 48 7.75 27.45 -9.53
CA PHE A 48 7.54 26.55 -10.65
C PHE A 48 8.67 26.71 -11.68
N PRO A 49 9.27 25.59 -12.13
CA PRO A 49 10.41 25.66 -13.05
C PRO A 49 10.02 26.03 -14.47
N HIS A 50 8.77 25.77 -14.87
CA HIS A 50 8.30 25.88 -16.25
C HIS A 50 6.99 26.64 -16.37
N ASN A 51 6.87 27.44 -17.42
CA ASN A 51 5.60 28.00 -17.84
C ASN A 51 4.74 26.92 -18.53
N LYS A 52 3.42 26.94 -18.28
CA LYS A 52 2.43 26.03 -18.89
C LYS A 52 2.73 24.54 -18.66
N ASP A 53 3.19 24.20 -17.47
CA ASP A 53 3.42 22.80 -17.05
C ASP A 53 2.28 22.29 -16.18
N THR A 54 2.03 20.98 -16.23
CA THR A 54 1.14 20.29 -15.30
C THR A 54 1.98 19.75 -14.15
N CYS A 55 1.71 20.24 -12.95
CA CYS A 55 2.48 19.92 -11.77
C CYS A 55 1.60 19.28 -10.69
N TYR A 56 2.19 18.40 -9.91
CA TYR A 56 1.53 17.73 -8.79
C TYR A 56 2.37 17.86 -7.52
N PHE A 57 1.69 17.98 -6.39
CA PHE A 57 2.30 17.89 -5.07
C PHE A 57 1.75 16.71 -4.29
N ALA A 58 2.60 16.09 -3.47
CA ALA A 58 2.20 14.97 -2.63
C ALA A 58 2.86 15.02 -1.24
N HIS A 59 2.16 14.49 -0.25
CA HIS A 59 2.67 14.35 1.12
C HIS A 59 3.80 13.31 1.22
N CYS A 60 3.68 12.19 0.49
CA CYS A 60 4.64 11.11 0.43
C CYS A 60 4.61 10.48 -0.97
N TYR A 61 5.62 9.67 -1.32
CA TYR A 61 5.75 9.07 -2.64
C TYR A 61 4.49 8.28 -2.95
N PRO A 62 3.67 8.70 -3.94
CA PRO A 62 2.39 8.08 -4.18
C PRO A 62 2.55 6.62 -4.54
N TYR A 63 1.60 5.80 -4.11
CA TYR A 63 1.42 4.44 -4.60
C TYR A 63 -0.08 4.23 -4.73
N THR A 64 -0.56 4.25 -5.96
CA THR A 64 -1.99 4.22 -6.29
C THR A 64 -2.53 2.80 -6.28
N TYR A 65 -3.86 2.67 -6.24
CA TYR A 65 -4.49 1.36 -6.43
C TYR A 65 -4.28 0.81 -7.84
N THR A 66 -4.16 1.67 -8.86
CA THR A 66 -3.80 1.26 -10.22
C THR A 66 -2.39 0.65 -10.26
N ASN A 67 -1.40 1.27 -9.59
CA ASN A 67 -0.05 0.70 -9.51
C ASN A 67 -0.06 -0.69 -8.86
N LEU A 68 -0.89 -0.91 -7.83
CA LEU A 68 -1.06 -2.25 -7.26
C LEU A 68 -1.59 -3.24 -8.30
N LYS A 69 -2.70 -2.88 -8.96
CA LYS A 69 -3.37 -3.78 -9.93
C LYS A 69 -2.44 -4.15 -11.09
N GLU A 70 -1.72 -3.18 -11.64
CA GLU A 70 -0.73 -3.41 -12.70
C GLU A 70 0.40 -4.31 -12.22
N TYR A 71 0.95 -4.05 -11.03
CA TYR A 71 2.00 -4.89 -10.45
C TYR A 71 1.54 -6.33 -10.22
N LEU A 72 0.36 -6.53 -9.63
CA LEU A 72 -0.21 -7.88 -9.44
C LEU A 72 -0.53 -8.56 -10.77
N SER A 73 -1.02 -7.81 -11.76
CA SER A 73 -1.23 -8.31 -13.12
C SER A 73 0.09 -8.82 -13.73
N SER A 74 1.19 -8.07 -13.58
CA SER A 74 2.50 -8.49 -14.08
C SER A 74 2.98 -9.81 -13.44
N ILE A 75 2.76 -9.99 -12.14
CA ILE A 75 3.09 -11.25 -11.44
C ILE A 75 2.24 -12.41 -11.97
N ASN A 76 0.95 -12.17 -12.24
CA ASN A 76 0.04 -13.21 -12.70
C ASN A 76 0.36 -13.67 -14.14
N HIS A 77 0.86 -12.78 -14.99
CA HIS A 77 1.26 -13.08 -16.37
C HIS A 77 2.70 -13.62 -16.48
N ASP A 78 3.51 -13.51 -15.43
CA ASP A 78 4.85 -14.08 -15.40
C ASP A 78 4.80 -15.63 -15.24
N PRO A 79 5.35 -16.40 -16.20
CA PRO A 79 5.22 -17.87 -16.20
C PRO A 79 6.04 -18.57 -15.11
N VAL A 80 7.01 -17.87 -14.50
CA VAL A 80 7.82 -18.39 -13.39
C VAL A 80 7.15 -18.04 -12.07
N ARG A 81 6.89 -16.76 -11.83
CA ARG A 81 6.36 -16.25 -10.55
C ARG A 81 4.96 -16.75 -10.26
N SER A 82 4.09 -16.86 -11.28
CA SER A 82 2.72 -17.35 -11.13
C SER A 82 2.61 -18.81 -10.68
N LYS A 83 3.70 -19.61 -10.79
CA LYS A 83 3.73 -21.01 -10.31
C LYS A 83 3.65 -21.08 -8.78
N PHE A 84 4.35 -20.19 -8.09
CA PHE A 84 4.43 -20.16 -6.63
C PHE A 84 3.74 -18.96 -5.99
N CYS A 85 3.21 -18.00 -6.77
CA CYS A 85 2.37 -16.92 -6.29
C CYS A 85 0.94 -17.05 -6.83
N LYS A 86 -0.03 -17.30 -5.95
CA LYS A 86 -1.45 -17.32 -6.30
C LYS A 86 -2.14 -16.07 -5.78
N ILE A 87 -2.62 -15.24 -6.70
CA ILE A 87 -3.40 -14.03 -6.39
C ILE A 87 -4.88 -14.39 -6.41
N ARG A 88 -5.61 -14.01 -5.36
CA ARG A 88 -7.08 -14.15 -5.28
C ARG A 88 -7.70 -12.89 -4.72
N VAL A 89 -8.99 -12.72 -4.94
CA VAL A 89 -9.79 -11.71 -4.25
C VAL A 89 -10.14 -12.24 -2.86
N LEU A 90 -9.74 -11.51 -1.82
CA LEU A 90 -10.10 -11.80 -0.43
C LEU A 90 -11.54 -11.37 -0.14
N CYS A 91 -11.88 -10.13 -0.54
CA CYS A 91 -13.22 -9.55 -0.42
C CYS A 91 -13.32 -8.31 -1.32
N HIS A 92 -14.50 -7.69 -1.31
CA HIS A 92 -14.69 -6.34 -1.84
C HIS A 92 -14.85 -5.35 -0.68
N THR A 93 -14.41 -4.11 -0.88
CA THR A 93 -14.62 -3.00 0.05
C THR A 93 -16.04 -2.44 -0.03
N MET A 94 -16.34 -1.41 0.77
CA MET A 94 -17.65 -0.73 0.76
C MET A 94 -17.97 -0.11 -0.60
N ALA A 95 -16.98 0.45 -1.30
CA ALA A 95 -17.16 0.97 -2.66
C ALA A 95 -16.99 -0.11 -3.76
N GLY A 96 -16.93 -1.39 -3.38
CA GLY A 96 -16.82 -2.49 -4.35
C GLY A 96 -15.42 -2.72 -4.92
N ASN A 97 -14.37 -2.07 -4.39
CA ASN A 97 -13.00 -2.33 -4.84
C ASN A 97 -12.48 -3.68 -4.30
N MET A 98 -11.76 -4.41 -5.14
CA MET A 98 -11.16 -5.68 -4.76
C MET A 98 -10.06 -5.50 -3.72
N VAL A 99 -10.08 -6.33 -2.68
CA VAL A 99 -8.97 -6.51 -1.75
C VAL A 99 -8.31 -7.83 -2.11
N TYR A 100 -7.05 -7.79 -2.54
CA TYR A 100 -6.34 -9.01 -2.97
C TYR A 100 -5.65 -9.71 -1.80
N VAL A 101 -5.56 -11.03 -1.89
CA VAL A 101 -4.69 -11.86 -1.07
C VAL A 101 -3.77 -12.68 -1.97
N LEU A 102 -2.48 -12.65 -1.67
CA LEU A 102 -1.45 -13.44 -2.33
C LEU A 102 -1.11 -14.62 -1.43
N THR A 103 -1.03 -15.81 -2.02
CA THR A 103 -0.47 -17.00 -1.38
C THR A 103 0.83 -17.34 -2.07
N ILE A 104 1.95 -17.23 -1.35
CA ILE A 104 3.29 -17.48 -1.89
C ILE A 104 3.93 -18.65 -1.18
N THR A 105 4.20 -19.72 -1.92
CA THR A 105 4.88 -20.94 -1.44
C THR A 105 5.23 -21.82 -2.63
N THR A 106 6.32 -22.60 -2.53
CA THR A 106 6.65 -23.57 -3.57
C THR A 106 5.61 -24.69 -3.57
N PRO A 107 4.97 -25.03 -4.70
CA PRO A 107 4.01 -26.13 -4.74
C PRO A 107 4.61 -27.44 -4.20
N LEU A 108 3.89 -28.11 -3.30
CA LEU A 108 4.30 -29.42 -2.81
C LEU A 108 4.29 -30.42 -3.97
N LYS A 109 5.35 -31.23 -4.08
CA LYS A 109 5.30 -32.43 -4.94
C LYS A 109 4.42 -33.48 -4.23
N ASN A 110 3.73 -34.31 -5.01
CA ASN A 110 2.88 -35.38 -4.48
C ASN A 110 3.67 -36.21 -3.43
N ASN A 111 3.05 -36.44 -2.27
CA ASN A 111 3.57 -37.09 -1.05
C ASN A 111 4.21 -36.21 0.05
N ASP A 112 4.35 -34.89 -0.13
CA ASP A 112 4.86 -34.04 0.95
C ASP A 112 3.71 -33.56 1.87
N SER A 113 3.53 -34.24 3.01
CA SER A 113 2.50 -33.96 4.02
C SER A 113 2.93 -32.94 5.08
N ARG A 114 4.07 -32.27 4.90
CA ARG A 114 4.60 -31.32 5.88
C ARG A 114 3.67 -30.12 6.07
N LYS A 115 3.18 -29.95 7.30
CA LYS A 115 2.49 -28.73 7.73
C LYS A 115 3.48 -27.57 7.76
N ARG A 116 3.45 -26.71 6.74
CA ARG A 116 4.23 -25.46 6.70
C ARG A 116 3.58 -24.40 7.59
N LYS A 117 4.41 -23.64 8.31
CA LYS A 117 3.94 -22.48 9.08
C LYS A 117 3.52 -21.36 8.12
N ALA A 118 2.46 -20.64 8.47
CA ALA A 118 2.01 -19.48 7.72
C ALA A 118 2.68 -18.20 8.26
N VAL A 119 3.13 -17.33 7.35
CA VAL A 119 3.58 -15.97 7.66
C VAL A 119 2.60 -14.99 7.02
N ILE A 120 2.03 -14.10 7.83
CA ILE A 120 1.00 -13.17 7.37
C ILE A 120 1.58 -11.76 7.29
N LEU A 121 1.47 -11.12 6.13
CA LEU A 121 1.87 -9.73 5.94
C LEU A 121 0.70 -8.91 5.41
N THR A 122 0.51 -7.72 5.95
CA THR A 122 -0.53 -6.81 5.47
C THR A 122 0.03 -5.40 5.36
N ALA A 123 -0.49 -4.61 4.43
CA ALA A 123 -0.06 -3.23 4.22
C ALA A 123 -1.26 -2.30 3.92
N ARG A 124 -1.02 -0.99 4.02
CA ARG A 124 -1.99 0.08 3.76
C ARG A 124 -3.33 -0.11 4.48
N VAL A 125 -3.29 -0.39 5.78
CA VAL A 125 -4.49 -0.28 6.64
C VAL A 125 -4.93 1.18 6.75
N HIS A 126 -3.97 2.09 6.89
CA HIS A 126 -4.18 3.52 6.69
C HIS A 126 -3.79 3.90 5.27
N PRO A 127 -4.66 4.61 4.52
CA PRO A 127 -4.40 4.83 3.11
C PRO A 127 -3.25 5.81 2.82
N GLY A 128 -3.01 6.81 3.68
CA GLY A 128 -1.96 7.82 3.50
C GLY A 128 -0.53 7.32 3.78
N GLU A 129 -0.38 6.14 4.39
CA GLU A 129 0.91 5.53 4.75
C GLU A 129 1.51 4.76 3.55
N THR A 130 1.77 5.48 2.45
CA THR A 130 2.19 4.92 1.14
C THR A 130 3.50 4.14 1.19
N ASN A 131 4.39 4.47 2.14
CA ASN A 131 5.63 3.75 2.39
C ASN A 131 5.39 2.24 2.60
N SER A 132 4.28 1.85 3.22
CA SER A 132 3.93 0.43 3.42
C SER A 132 3.70 -0.31 2.10
N SER A 133 3.20 0.34 1.05
CA SER A 133 3.08 -0.27 -0.28
C SER A 133 4.41 -0.47 -0.96
N TRP A 134 5.32 0.49 -0.84
CA TRP A 134 6.67 0.36 -1.40
C TRP A 134 7.46 -0.75 -0.71
N ILE A 135 7.38 -0.87 0.62
CA ILE A 135 7.95 -1.99 1.37
C ILE A 135 7.32 -3.32 0.93
N MET A 136 5.99 -3.37 0.83
CA MET A 136 5.28 -4.57 0.36
C MET A 136 5.73 -4.99 -1.05
N LYS A 137 5.88 -4.03 -1.98
CA LYS A 137 6.39 -4.29 -3.32
C LYS A 137 7.82 -4.83 -3.28
N GLY A 138 8.72 -4.20 -2.53
CA GLY A 138 10.10 -4.67 -2.40
C GLY A 138 10.20 -6.08 -1.80
N PHE A 139 9.38 -6.38 -0.79
CA PHE A 139 9.30 -7.73 -0.25
C PHE A 139 8.81 -8.73 -1.30
N LEU A 140 7.76 -8.38 -2.07
CA LEU A 140 7.24 -9.23 -3.14
C LEU A 140 8.29 -9.45 -4.24
N ASP A 141 9.02 -8.40 -4.64
CA ASP A 141 10.11 -8.53 -5.63
C ASP A 141 11.20 -9.49 -5.13
N TYR A 142 11.58 -9.43 -3.86
CA TYR A 142 12.56 -10.33 -3.25
C TYR A 142 12.03 -11.77 -3.13
N ILE A 143 10.88 -11.97 -2.47
CA ILE A 143 10.35 -13.32 -2.20
C ILE A 143 9.85 -14.02 -3.46
N LEU A 144 9.66 -13.31 -4.58
CA LEU A 144 9.35 -13.89 -5.89
C LEU A 144 10.58 -14.00 -6.80
N GLY A 145 11.74 -13.56 -6.32
CA GLY A 145 13.02 -13.66 -7.02
C GLY A 145 13.60 -15.07 -7.03
N ASP A 146 14.76 -15.18 -7.68
CA ASP A 146 15.52 -16.40 -7.93
C ASP A 146 16.61 -16.68 -6.88
N SER A 147 16.78 -15.81 -5.88
CA SER A 147 17.78 -16.03 -4.82
C SER A 147 17.53 -17.34 -4.06
N SER A 148 18.62 -17.99 -3.63
CA SER A 148 18.56 -19.23 -2.84
C SER A 148 17.77 -19.04 -1.54
N ASP A 149 17.92 -17.90 -0.89
CA ASP A 149 17.21 -17.57 0.34
C ASP A 149 15.71 -17.40 0.12
N ALA A 150 15.32 -16.73 -0.97
CA ALA A 150 13.90 -16.61 -1.32
C ALA A 150 13.29 -17.98 -1.65
N GLN A 151 14.02 -18.86 -2.34
CA GLN A 151 13.60 -20.25 -2.58
C GLN A 151 13.43 -21.02 -1.27
N LEU A 152 14.43 -20.98 -0.39
CA LEU A 152 14.37 -21.63 0.93
C LEU A 152 13.18 -21.16 1.76
N LEU A 153 12.91 -19.84 1.77
CA LEU A 153 11.76 -19.27 2.46
C LEU A 153 10.43 -19.79 1.88
N ARG A 154 10.31 -19.85 0.54
CA ARG A 154 9.11 -20.38 -0.15
C ARG A 154 8.91 -21.89 0.07
N ASP A 155 9.99 -22.64 0.25
CA ASP A 155 9.96 -24.07 0.54
C ASP A 155 9.61 -24.36 2.01
N THR A 156 9.89 -23.42 2.90
CA THR A 156 9.70 -23.56 4.36
C THR A 156 8.35 -23.04 4.83
N PHE A 157 7.90 -21.91 4.28
CA PHE A 157 6.72 -21.18 4.76
C PHE A 157 5.64 -21.04 3.69
N ILE A 158 4.42 -20.75 4.16
CA ILE A 158 3.33 -20.25 3.33
C ILE A 158 3.14 -18.77 3.67
N PHE A 159 3.44 -17.88 2.74
CA PHE A 159 3.17 -16.46 2.91
C PHE A 159 1.75 -16.15 2.47
N LYS A 160 0.96 -15.52 3.34
CA LYS A 160 -0.34 -14.91 2.99
C LYS A 160 -0.20 -13.41 3.10
N MET A 161 -0.34 -12.71 1.98
CA MET A 161 -0.07 -11.27 1.91
C MET A 161 -1.28 -10.50 1.42
N VAL A 162 -1.67 -9.45 2.15
CA VAL A 162 -2.72 -8.50 1.74
C VAL A 162 -2.04 -7.16 1.46
N PRO A 163 -1.71 -6.85 0.20
CA PRO A 163 -0.85 -5.72 -0.13
C PRO A 163 -1.50 -4.35 0.07
N MET A 164 -2.84 -4.31 0.12
CA MET A 164 -3.58 -3.08 0.39
C MET A 164 -4.91 -3.38 1.06
N LEU A 165 -5.02 -3.07 2.35
CA LEU A 165 -6.24 -3.29 3.15
C LEU A 165 -7.32 -2.23 2.92
N ASN A 166 -6.95 -1.02 2.48
CA ASN A 166 -7.88 0.10 2.37
C ASN A 166 -7.86 0.78 0.99
N PRO A 167 -8.14 0.05 -0.11
CA PRO A 167 -8.07 0.62 -1.45
C PRO A 167 -9.04 1.80 -1.64
N ASP A 168 -10.23 1.77 -1.02
CA ASP A 168 -11.17 2.89 -1.10
C ASP A 168 -10.57 4.19 -0.56
N GLY A 169 -10.01 4.13 0.65
CA GLY A 169 -9.37 5.30 1.26
C GLY A 169 -8.16 5.79 0.45
N VAL A 170 -7.48 4.89 -0.28
CA VAL A 170 -6.37 5.27 -1.17
C VAL A 170 -6.90 6.05 -2.36
N ILE A 171 -7.98 5.57 -2.98
CA ILE A 171 -8.58 6.18 -4.17
C ILE A 171 -9.10 7.59 -3.86
N VAL A 172 -9.74 7.80 -2.70
CA VAL A 172 -10.31 9.10 -2.33
C VAL A 172 -9.32 10.04 -1.62
N GLY A 173 -8.06 9.62 -1.41
CA GLY A 173 -7.04 10.47 -0.79
C GLY A 173 -7.15 10.63 0.73
N ASN A 174 -7.79 9.69 1.43
CA ASN A 174 -7.83 9.69 2.90
C ASN A 174 -6.44 9.41 3.49
N TYR A 175 -6.13 10.01 4.64
CA TYR A 175 -4.90 9.67 5.36
C TYR A 175 -5.05 8.42 6.24
N ARG A 176 -6.11 8.37 7.08
CA ARG A 176 -6.23 7.38 8.16
C ARG A 176 -7.40 6.41 7.97
N CYS A 177 -8.58 6.93 7.68
CA CYS A 177 -9.83 6.17 7.77
C CYS A 177 -10.24 5.50 6.44
N SER A 178 -11.06 4.46 6.56
CA SER A 178 -11.89 3.92 5.47
C SER A 178 -13.06 4.85 5.13
N LEU A 179 -13.87 4.50 4.13
CA LEU A 179 -15.10 5.25 3.78
C LEU A 179 -16.16 5.25 4.89
N ALA A 180 -16.10 4.31 5.84
CA ALA A 180 -16.93 4.36 7.05
C ALA A 180 -16.53 5.49 8.03
N GLY A 181 -15.51 6.30 7.70
CA GLY A 181 -14.99 7.35 8.58
C GLY A 181 -14.26 6.81 9.82
N ARG A 182 -13.94 5.50 9.86
CA ARG A 182 -13.29 4.83 10.99
C ARG A 182 -11.92 4.26 10.61
N ASP A 183 -11.03 4.23 11.60
CA ASP A 183 -9.70 3.62 11.53
C ASP A 183 -9.83 2.09 11.48
N LEU A 184 -9.44 1.46 10.37
CA LEU A 184 -9.49 0.01 10.19
C LEU A 184 -8.61 -0.74 11.20
N ASN A 185 -7.49 -0.15 11.61
CA ASN A 185 -6.55 -0.70 12.60
C ASN A 185 -7.05 -0.59 14.05
N ARG A 186 -8.32 -0.19 14.24
CA ARG A 186 -9.06 -0.27 15.50
C ARG A 186 -10.28 -1.19 15.43
N ASN A 187 -10.53 -1.79 14.27
CA ASN A 187 -11.76 -2.53 13.98
C ASN A 187 -11.53 -4.01 13.60
N TYR A 188 -10.33 -4.56 13.83
CA TYR A 188 -10.08 -6.00 13.59
C TYR A 188 -10.98 -6.92 14.40
N THR A 189 -11.43 -6.53 15.60
CA THR A 189 -12.34 -7.32 16.45
C THR A 189 -13.82 -7.11 16.12
N SER A 190 -14.14 -6.14 15.27
CA SER A 190 -15.52 -5.81 14.93
C SER A 190 -16.26 -7.00 14.30
N LEU A 191 -17.57 -7.06 14.58
CA LEU A 191 -18.50 -8.00 13.94
C LEU A 191 -19.17 -7.40 12.70
N LEU A 192 -19.00 -6.09 12.48
CA LEU A 192 -19.59 -5.36 11.35
C LEU A 192 -18.82 -5.62 10.05
N LYS A 193 -19.04 -6.81 9.48
CA LYS A 193 -18.41 -7.28 8.25
C LYS A 193 -18.59 -6.30 7.09
N GLU A 194 -19.78 -5.76 6.89
CA GLU A 194 -20.08 -4.89 5.75
C GLU A 194 -19.43 -3.50 5.88
N SER A 195 -19.20 -3.03 7.11
CA SER A 195 -18.50 -1.76 7.36
C SER A 195 -16.97 -1.93 7.32
N PHE A 196 -16.45 -3.11 7.67
CA PHE A 196 -15.02 -3.37 7.78
C PHE A 196 -14.59 -4.68 7.07
N PRO A 197 -14.94 -4.86 5.78
CA PRO A 197 -14.77 -6.14 5.12
C PRO A 197 -13.31 -6.59 5.07
N SER A 198 -12.38 -5.69 4.69
CA SER A 198 -10.97 -6.05 4.51
C SER A 198 -10.32 -6.61 5.77
N VAL A 199 -10.48 -5.96 6.92
CA VAL A 199 -9.92 -6.43 8.21
C VAL A 199 -10.68 -7.63 8.76
N TRP A 200 -12.00 -7.72 8.54
CA TRP A 200 -12.80 -8.87 8.98
C TRP A 200 -12.40 -10.15 8.23
N TYR A 201 -12.32 -10.10 6.90
CA TYR A 201 -11.90 -11.24 6.08
C TYR A 201 -10.43 -11.60 6.31
N THR A 202 -9.56 -10.61 6.52
CA THR A 202 -8.15 -10.85 6.88
C THR A 202 -8.04 -11.62 8.21
N ARG A 203 -8.77 -11.20 9.25
CA ARG A 203 -8.80 -11.93 10.54
C ARG A 203 -9.29 -13.37 10.36
N ASN A 204 -10.36 -13.56 9.60
CA ASN A 204 -10.94 -14.88 9.41
C ASN A 204 -10.08 -15.80 8.56
N MET A 205 -9.28 -15.25 7.64
CA MET A 205 -8.23 -16.00 6.93
C MET A 205 -7.18 -16.55 7.90
N ILE A 206 -6.81 -15.80 8.95
CA ILE A 206 -5.77 -16.21 9.93
C ILE A 206 -6.28 -17.30 10.88
N ARG A 207 -7.59 -17.32 11.18
CA ARG A 207 -8.20 -18.30 12.10
C ARG A 207 -8.42 -19.69 11.47
N ARG A 208 -8.19 -19.85 10.18
CA ARG A 208 -8.38 -21.10 9.42
C ARG A 208 -7.02 -21.74 9.15
#